data_AF-A0A7J4JX55-F1
#
_entry.id   AF-A0A7J4JX55-F1
#
_cell.length_a   1.000
_cell.length_b   1.000
_cell.length_c   1.000
_cell.angle_alpha   90.00
_cell.angle_beta   90.00
_cell.angle_gamma   90.00
#
_symmetry.space_group_name_H-M   'P 1'
#
loop_
_entity.id
_entity.type
_entity.pdbx_description
1 polymer ?
#
loop_
_entity_poly.entity_id
_entity_poly.type
_entity_poly.pdbx_seq_one_letter_code
_entity_poly.pdbx_strand_id
1 'polypeptide(L)'
;MVDTGKIIEASKMPIYILVGLGILNFILGLIGVGILGAILGLVSLAVSIWAGYNAVKAFKLDLMGAGLVGVVVSVVAGIVGIILATISVTMAGLGAAGAVVAVVIGALIGLPIGAVLGLILALIGGFIGQKF
;
A
#
# COMPACT_ATOMS: atom_id res chain seq x y z
N MET A 1 -4.63 3.58 25.04
CA MET A 1 -3.45 4.16 24.37
C MET A 1 -3.14 3.29 23.17
N VAL A 2 -2.96 3.89 22.00
CA VAL A 2 -2.61 3.15 20.79
C VAL A 2 -1.19 2.63 20.94
N ASP A 3 -0.99 1.32 20.86
CA ASP A 3 0.33 0.68 21.01
C ASP A 3 1.08 0.76 19.67
N THR A 4 1.85 1.83 19.50
CA THR A 4 2.58 2.12 18.26
C THR A 4 3.55 1.01 17.86
N GLY A 5 4.12 0.29 18.84
CA GLY A 5 5.00 -0.85 18.57
C GLY A 5 4.27 -1.98 17.84
N LYS A 6 3.08 -2.33 18.33
CA LYS A 6 2.23 -3.36 17.70
C LYS A 6 1.71 -2.95 16.33
N ILE A 7 1.42 -1.67 16.12
CA ILE A 7 1.03 -1.17 14.79
C ILE A 7 2.16 -1.40 13.80
N ILE A 8 3.38 -0.97 14.13
CA ILE A 8 4.54 -1.13 13.25
C ILE A 8 4.77 -2.61 12.95
N GLU A 9 4.69 -3.47 13.96
CA GLU A 9 4.90 -4.90 13.78
C GLU A 9 3.82 -5.56 12.91
N ALA A 10 2.55 -5.21 13.11
CA ALA A 10 1.43 -5.67 12.29
C ALA A 10 1.53 -5.18 10.84
N SER A 11 2.11 -3.99 10.61
CA SER A 11 2.29 -3.42 9.28
C SER A 11 3.43 -4.04 8.46
N LYS A 12 4.44 -4.66 9.09
CA LYS A 12 5.65 -5.14 8.38
C LYS A 12 5.34 -6.14 7.27
N MET A 13 4.60 -7.20 7.59
CA MET A 13 4.33 -8.27 6.62
C MET A 13 3.48 -7.80 5.43
N PRO A 14 2.37 -7.07 5.65
CA PRO A 14 1.62 -6.45 4.55
C PRO A 14 2.47 -5.49 3.71
N ILE A 15 3.35 -4.69 4.32
CA ILE A 15 4.27 -3.80 3.59
C ILE A 15 5.16 -4.61 2.66
N TYR A 16 5.81 -5.67 3.13
CA TYR A 16 6.69 -6.48 2.28
C TYR A 16 5.94 -7.08 1.08
N ILE A 17 4.70 -7.52 1.30
CA ILE A 17 3.87 -8.08 0.22
C ILE A 17 3.52 -7.00 -0.79
N LEU A 18 3.02 -5.83 -0.35
CA LEU A 18 2.64 -4.74 -1.26
C LEU A 18 3.84 -4.17 -2.02
N VAL A 19 4.99 -4.04 -1.35
CA VAL A 19 6.24 -3.61 -2.00
C VAL A 19 6.68 -4.65 -3.03
N GLY A 20 6.65 -5.94 -2.69
CA GLY A 20 6.96 -7.02 -3.62
C GLY A 20 6.04 -7.03 -4.84
N LEU A 21 4.73 -6.84 -4.64
CA LEU A 21 3.74 -6.72 -5.72
C LEU A 21 3.99 -5.49 -6.59
N GLY A 22 4.36 -4.36 -5.99
CA GLY A 22 4.72 -3.13 -6.71
C GLY A 22 5.95 -3.32 -7.60
N ILE A 23 7.00 -3.95 -7.07
CA ILE A 23 8.22 -4.27 -7.84
C ILE A 23 7.91 -5.27 -8.95
N LEU A 24 7.13 -6.32 -8.65
CA LEU A 24 6.72 -7.30 -9.65
C LEU A 24 5.92 -6.63 -10.77
N ASN A 25 4.96 -5.76 -10.44
CA ASN A 25 4.19 -5.01 -11.42
C ASN A 25 5.08 -4.09 -12.27
N PHE A 26 6.07 -3.44 -11.67
CA PHE A 26 7.05 -2.63 -12.39
C PHE A 26 7.85 -3.46 -13.40
N ILE A 27 8.38 -4.63 -12.99
CA ILE A 27 9.14 -5.53 -13.87
C ILE A 27 8.24 -6.03 -15.01
N LEU A 28 7.02 -6.48 -14.70
CA LEU A 28 6.05 -6.97 -15.68
C LEU A 28 5.63 -5.87 -16.67
N GLY A 29 5.48 -4.64 -16.20
CA GLY A 29 5.24 -3.47 -17.04
C GLY A 29 6.40 -3.20 -18.00
N LEU A 30 7.64 -3.39 -17.56
CA LEU A 30 8.84 -3.21 -18.38
C LEU A 30 8.93 -4.22 -19.54
N ILE A 31 8.45 -5.45 -19.32
CA ILE A 31 8.44 -6.52 -20.34
C ILE A 31 7.14 -6.60 -21.15
N GLY A 32 6.24 -5.61 -21.00
CA GLY A 32 5.02 -5.48 -21.81
C GLY A 32 3.83 -6.33 -21.39
N VAL A 33 3.84 -6.92 -20.17
CA VAL A 33 2.76 -7.79 -19.67
C VAL A 33 1.77 -6.97 -18.82
N GLY A 34 1.15 -5.97 -19.45
CA GLY A 34 0.28 -5.00 -18.75
C GLY A 34 -1.04 -5.58 -18.21
N ILE A 35 -1.47 -6.75 -18.69
CA ILE A 35 -2.77 -7.36 -18.33
C ILE A 35 -2.83 -7.84 -16.88
N LEU A 36 -1.67 -8.06 -16.24
CA LEU A 36 -1.58 -8.50 -14.86
C LEU A 36 -1.77 -7.36 -13.85
N GLY A 37 -1.73 -6.09 -14.28
CA GLY A 37 -1.85 -4.94 -13.38
C GLY A 37 -3.18 -4.91 -12.61
N ALA A 38 -4.28 -5.32 -13.24
CA ALA A 38 -5.58 -5.40 -12.58
C ALA A 38 -5.63 -6.51 -11.51
N ILE A 39 -5.02 -7.67 -11.80
CA ILE A 39 -4.94 -8.79 -10.86
C ILE A 39 -4.08 -8.41 -9.65
N LEU A 40 -2.92 -7.79 -9.88
CA LEU A 40 -2.04 -7.32 -8.81
C LEU A 40 -2.70 -6.22 -7.96
N GLY A 41 -3.55 -5.38 -8.58
CA GLY A 41 -4.41 -4.43 -7.87
C GLY A 41 -5.40 -5.11 -6.93
N LEU A 42 -6.08 -6.17 -7.39
CA LEU A 42 -7.00 -6.95 -6.55
C LEU A 42 -6.29 -7.63 -5.38
N VAL A 43 -5.10 -8.21 -5.61
CA VAL A 43 -4.28 -8.79 -4.54
C VAL A 43 -3.89 -7.71 -3.52
N SER A 44 -3.53 -6.51 -3.98
CA SER A 44 -3.18 -5.39 -3.09
C SER A 44 -4.34 -4.95 -2.19
N LEU A 45 -5.57 -4.96 -2.71
CA LEU A 45 -6.77 -4.73 -1.91
C LEU A 45 -6.97 -5.82 -0.86
N ALA A 46 -6.83 -7.09 -1.26
CA ALA A 46 -6.97 -8.22 -0.35
C ALA A 46 -5.93 -8.19 0.78
N VAL A 47 -4.68 -7.82 0.47
CA VAL A 47 -3.60 -7.66 1.46
C VAL A 47 -3.91 -6.51 2.43
N SER A 48 -4.50 -5.42 1.95
CA SER A 48 -4.89 -4.29 2.80
C SER A 48 -6.01 -4.64 3.78
N ILE A 49 -7.01 -5.42 3.32
CA ILE A 49 -8.06 -5.98 4.18
C ILE A 49 -7.45 -6.96 5.18
N TRP A 50 -6.57 -7.86 4.72
CA TRP A 50 -5.90 -8.82 5.58
C TRP A 50 -5.02 -8.14 6.64
N ALA A 51 -4.36 -7.03 6.33
CA ALA A 51 -3.59 -6.24 7.29
C ALA A 51 -4.46 -5.78 8.47
N GLY A 52 -5.66 -5.26 8.18
CA GLY A 52 -6.64 -4.88 9.20
C GLY A 52 -7.15 -6.07 10.03
N TYR A 53 -7.42 -7.19 9.37
CA TYR A 53 -7.83 -8.43 10.03
C TYR A 53 -6.76 -8.94 11.00
N ASN A 54 -5.50 -9.02 10.54
CA ASN A 54 -4.39 -9.52 11.33
C ASN A 54 -4.05 -8.57 12.49
N ALA A 55 -4.17 -7.25 12.28
CA ALA A 55 -4.00 -6.24 13.33
C ALA A 55 -4.94 -6.47 14.52
N VAL A 56 -6.21 -6.78 14.25
CA VAL A 56 -7.18 -7.07 15.31
C VAL A 56 -6.96 -8.47 15.91
N LYS A 57 -6.79 -9.50 15.07
CA LYS A 57 -6.81 -10.88 15.55
C LYS A 57 -5.51 -11.34 16.18
N ALA A 58 -4.37 -11.07 15.53
CA ALA A 58 -3.06 -11.50 16.02
C ALA A 58 -2.47 -10.51 17.02
N PHE A 59 -2.65 -9.20 16.78
CA PHE A 59 -2.03 -8.15 17.61
C PHE A 59 -2.98 -7.54 18.65
N LYS A 60 -4.25 -7.97 18.68
CA LYS A 60 -5.30 -7.49 19.61
C LYS A 60 -5.43 -5.96 19.62
N LEU A 61 -5.27 -5.33 18.45
CA LEU A 61 -5.51 -3.91 18.28
C LEU A 61 -7.01 -3.61 18.23
N ASP A 62 -7.38 -2.42 18.67
CA ASP A 62 -8.72 -1.88 18.49
C ASP A 62 -8.97 -1.52 17.01
N LEU A 63 -10.22 -1.18 16.68
CA LEU A 63 -10.60 -0.84 15.31
C LEU A 63 -9.81 0.38 14.79
N MET A 64 -9.52 1.33 15.68
CA MET A 64 -8.72 2.51 15.37
C MET A 64 -7.25 2.15 15.08
N GLY A 65 -6.66 1.23 15.85
CA GLY A 65 -5.34 0.68 15.60
C GLY A 65 -5.26 -0.10 14.29
N ALA A 66 -6.30 -0.85 13.93
CA ALA A 66 -6.39 -1.52 12.64
C ALA A 66 -6.44 -0.51 11.47
N GLY A 67 -7.24 0.56 11.60
CA GLY A 67 -7.27 1.64 10.63
C GLY A 67 -5.89 2.31 10.45
N LEU A 68 -5.18 2.56 11.55
CA LEU A 68 -3.82 3.12 11.52
C LEU A 68 -2.81 2.17 10.87
N VAL A 69 -2.90 0.85 11.09
CA VAL A 69 -2.10 -0.13 10.36
C VAL A 69 -2.33 0.00 8.85
N GLY A 70 -3.59 0.15 8.42
CA GLY A 70 -3.95 0.39 7.02
C GLY A 70 -3.30 1.64 6.44
N VAL A 71 -3.35 2.76 7.16
CA VAL A 71 -2.70 4.01 6.74
C VAL A 71 -1.20 3.82 6.58
N VAL A 72 -0.53 3.24 7.59
CA VAL A 72 0.92 3.02 7.55
C VAL A 72 1.31 2.13 6.37
N VAL A 73 0.59 1.03 6.18
CA VAL A 73 0.82 0.08 5.08
C VAL A 73 0.68 0.77 3.72
N SER A 74 -0.41 1.52 3.51
CA SER A 74 -0.68 2.18 2.22
C SER A 74 0.23 3.38 1.95
N VAL A 75 0.64 4.13 2.98
CA VAL A 75 1.60 5.23 2.82
C VAL A 75 2.97 4.69 2.43
N VAL A 76 3.47 3.65 3.12
CA VAL A 76 4.78 3.07 2.80
C VAL A 76 4.77 2.44 1.41
N ALA A 77 3.74 1.65 1.07
CA ALA A 77 3.59 1.09 -0.26
C ALA A 77 3.44 2.18 -1.33
N GLY A 78 2.72 3.26 -1.01
CA GLY A 78 2.56 4.42 -1.88
C GLY A 78 3.87 5.13 -2.18
N ILE A 79 4.72 5.36 -1.18
CA ILE A 79 6.07 5.95 -1.37
C ILE A 79 6.89 5.10 -2.32
N VAL A 80 6.89 3.77 -2.15
CA VAL A 80 7.60 2.86 -3.06
C VAL A 80 7.01 2.93 -4.47
N GLY A 81 5.68 2.97 -4.61
CA GLY A 81 5.01 3.14 -5.89
C GLY A 81 5.43 4.43 -6.61
N ILE A 82 5.58 5.54 -5.87
CA ILE A 82 6.09 6.80 -6.41
C ILE A 82 7.51 6.64 -6.92
N ILE A 83 8.41 6.04 -6.14
CA ILE A 83 9.80 5.80 -6.54
C ILE A 83 9.85 4.98 -7.84
N LEU A 84 9.08 3.89 -7.92
CA LEU A 84 9.01 3.05 -9.11
C LEU A 84 8.45 3.81 -10.32
N ALA A 85 7.42 4.64 -10.13
CA ALA A 85 6.87 5.47 -11.20
C ALA A 85 7.89 6.51 -11.69
N THR A 86 8.64 7.15 -10.79
CA THR A 86 9.70 8.09 -11.14
C THR A 86 10.82 7.41 -11.94
N ILE A 87 11.20 6.19 -11.56
CA ILE A 87 12.17 5.37 -12.31
C ILE A 87 11.62 5.06 -13.70
N SER A 88 10.37 4.58 -13.83
CA SER A 88 9.73 4.30 -15.11
C SER A 88 9.75 5.51 -16.04
N VAL A 89 9.38 6.69 -15.52
CA VAL A 89 9.32 7.94 -16.29
C VAL A 89 10.71 8.38 -16.74
N THR A 90 11.72 8.19 -15.89
CA THR A 90 13.11 8.47 -16.24
C THR A 90 13.61 7.52 -17.33
N MET A 91 13.30 6.22 -17.23
CA MET A 91 13.65 5.22 -18.25
C MET A 91 12.93 5.46 -19.58
N ALA A 92 11.72 6.01 -19.56
CA ALA A 92 10.97 6.38 -20.75
C ALA A 92 11.48 7.65 -21.46
N GLY A 93 12.54 8.28 -20.97
CA GLY A 93 13.17 9.44 -21.61
C GLY A 93 12.43 10.76 -21.42
N LEU A 94 11.45 10.83 -20.51
CA LEU A 94 10.65 12.04 -20.21
C LEU A 94 11.43 13.11 -19.41
N GLY A 95 12.70 12.85 -19.09
CA GLY A 95 13.61 13.78 -18.43
C GLY A 95 13.21 14.14 -16.98
N ALA A 96 13.96 15.06 -16.37
CA ALA A 96 13.77 15.46 -14.98
C ALA A 96 12.40 16.10 -14.71
N ALA A 97 11.82 16.80 -15.69
CA ALA A 97 10.51 17.42 -15.56
C ALA A 97 9.39 16.37 -15.39
N GLY A 98 9.42 15.29 -16.18
CA GLY A 98 8.46 14.19 -16.04
C GLY A 98 8.61 13.48 -14.68
N ALA A 99 9.84 13.25 -14.25
CA ALA A 99 10.14 12.65 -12.95
C ALA A 99 9.58 13.49 -11.79
N VAL A 100 9.74 14.82 -11.85
CA VAL A 100 9.19 15.76 -10.85
C VAL A 100 7.66 15.72 -10.84
N VAL A 101 7.01 15.73 -12.01
CA VAL A 101 5.54 15.64 -12.09
C VAL A 101 5.03 14.34 -11.48
N ALA A 102 5.70 13.21 -11.75
CA ALA A 102 5.33 11.92 -11.17
C ALA A 102 5.43 11.92 -9.64
N VAL A 103 6.50 12.51 -9.08
CA VAL A 103 6.66 12.66 -7.63
C VAL A 103 5.57 13.55 -7.04
N VAL A 104 5.28 14.68 -7.67
CA VAL A 104 4.30 15.67 -7.19
C VAL A 104 2.88 15.09 -7.20
N ILE A 105 2.45 14.47 -8.30
CA ILE A 105 1.14 13.81 -8.41
C ILE A 105 1.04 12.68 -7.38
N GLY A 106 2.07 11.84 -7.33
CA GLY A 106 2.14 10.72 -6.40
C GLY A 106 2.02 11.17 -4.94
N ALA A 107 2.76 12.21 -4.54
CA ALA A 107 2.81 12.67 -3.16
C ALA A 107 1.56 13.47 -2.75
N LEU A 108 1.04 14.35 -3.61
CA LEU A 108 -0.10 15.22 -3.28
C LEU A 108 -1.46 14.55 -3.45
N ILE A 109 -1.56 13.57 -4.36
CA ILE A 109 -2.84 12.95 -4.71
C ILE A 109 -2.80 11.47 -4.36
N GLY A 110 -1.75 10.77 -4.81
CA GLY A 110 -1.62 9.32 -4.61
C GLY A 110 -1.54 8.91 -3.14
N LEU A 111 -0.70 9.56 -2.34
CA LEU A 111 -0.52 9.23 -0.92
C LEU A 111 -1.78 9.50 -0.08
N PRO A 112 -2.45 10.68 -0.17
CA PRO A 112 -3.67 10.91 0.60
C PRO A 112 -4.80 9.95 0.24
N ILE A 113 -5.02 9.70 -1.07
CA ILE A 113 -6.05 8.75 -1.52
C ILE A 113 -5.69 7.33 -1.06
N GLY A 114 -4.43 6.92 -1.22
CA GLY A 114 -3.93 5.63 -0.76
C GLY A 114 -4.09 5.45 0.76
N ALA A 115 -3.81 6.48 1.55
CA ALA A 115 -3.98 6.45 3.00
C ALA A 115 -5.46 6.30 3.41
N VAL A 116 -6.36 7.02 2.75
CA VAL A 116 -7.82 6.92 3.00
C VAL A 116 -8.35 5.55 2.61
N LEU A 117 -7.96 5.04 1.44
CA LEU A 117 -8.34 3.69 1.00
C LEU A 117 -7.76 2.62 1.93
N GLY A 118 -6.49 2.76 2.32
CA GLY A 118 -5.82 1.89 3.29
C GLY A 118 -6.53 1.84 4.63
N LEU A 119 -6.94 3.00 5.13
CA LEU A 119 -7.75 3.11 6.34
C LEU A 119 -9.08 2.38 6.18
N ILE A 120 -9.84 2.63 5.12
CA ILE A 120 -11.15 1.99 4.88
C ILE A 120 -10.99 0.47 4.79
N LEU A 121 -10.04 -0.02 4.00
CA LEU A 121 -9.81 -1.45 3.79
C LEU A 121 -9.36 -2.14 5.08
N ALA A 122 -8.48 -1.52 5.86
CA ALA A 122 -8.05 -2.07 7.12
C ALA A 122 -9.13 -1.99 8.20
N LEU A 123 -10.02 -1.00 8.17
CA LEU A 123 -11.21 -0.98 9.03
C LEU A 123 -12.18 -2.11 8.68
N ILE A 124 -12.41 -2.38 7.39
CA ILE A 124 -13.21 -3.52 6.93
C ILE A 124 -12.59 -4.82 7.43
N GLY A 125 -11.29 -5.01 7.22
CA GLY A 125 -10.54 -6.16 7.70
C GLY A 125 -10.60 -6.32 9.22
N GLY A 126 -10.40 -5.23 9.94
CA GLY A 126 -10.46 -5.20 11.40
C GLY A 126 -11.86 -5.54 11.93
N PHE A 127 -12.91 -5.03 11.30
CA PHE A 127 -14.29 -5.37 11.67
C PHE A 127 -14.59 -6.85 11.47
N ILE A 128 -14.11 -7.44 10.37
CA ILE A 128 -14.19 -8.89 10.14
C ILE A 128 -13.42 -9.64 11.25
N GLY A 129 -12.21 -9.19 11.60
CA GLY A 129 -11.39 -9.80 12.64
C GLY A 129 -11.94 -9.69 14.07
N GLN A 130 -12.79 -8.70 14.34
CA GLN A 130 -13.53 -8.62 15.61
C GLN A 130 -14.68 -9.63 15.68
N LYS A 131 -15.27 -9.96 14.53
CA LYS A 131 -16.47 -10.80 14.44
C LYS A 131 -16.16 -12.30 14.31
N PHE A 132 -14.96 -12.65 13.83
CA PHE A 132 -14.52 -14.03 13.52
C PHE A 132 -13.11 -14.34 14.02
#